data_AF-A0AAD9GKS8-F1
#
_entry.id   AF-A0AAD9GKS8-F1
#
_cell.length_a   1.000
_cell.length_b   1.000
_cell.length_c   1.000
_cell.angle_alpha   90.00
_cell.angle_beta   90.00
_cell.angle_gamma   90.00
#
_symmetry.space_group_name_H-M   'P 1'
#
loop_
_entity.id
_entity.type
_entity.pdbx_description
1 polymer ?
#
loop_
_entity_poly.entity_id
_entity_poly.type
_entity_poly.pdbx_seq_one_letter_code
_entity_poly.pdbx_strand_id
1 'polypeptide(L)'
;MDVGCGFMIIHSGCMTSFSRSTSTEASSRTFFGIIKRNLGLFLLGIIRLLATTAVSYDVPVEEYGVHWNFFMSLGMTKLGSFYFLVMTLLLLTVLPDRMLAAVPLGIMIPLELVIYYFDMVRQFPRIARTNVLTANKEGIIAIPNSISMFFIGYLVTRLCANLYKEKRQVSSAMVALGYVYFTLLKLFSVRP
;
A
#
# COMPACT_ATOMS: atom_id res chain seq x y z
N MET A 1 -5.72 10.23 2.37
CA MET A 1 -6.36 8.90 2.26
C MET A 1 -6.93 8.53 3.63
N ASP A 2 -8.17 8.06 3.70
CA ASP A 2 -8.82 7.72 4.96
C ASP A 2 -8.11 6.60 5.72
N VAL A 3 -8.19 6.66 7.06
CA VAL A 3 -7.63 5.63 7.94
C VAL A 3 -8.20 4.25 7.62
N GLY A 4 -9.49 4.15 7.27
CA GLY A 4 -10.14 2.90 6.87
C GLY A 4 -9.52 2.27 5.62
N CYS A 5 -9.11 3.10 4.65
CA CYS A 5 -8.43 2.64 3.44
C CYS A 5 -7.06 2.01 3.79
N GLY A 6 -6.29 2.68 4.66
CA GLY A 6 -5.02 2.16 5.16
C GLY A 6 -5.17 0.79 5.83
N PHE A 7 -6.19 0.62 6.68
CA PHE A 7 -6.46 -0.67 7.31
C PHE A 7 -6.81 -1.78 6.31
N MET A 8 -7.61 -1.50 5.27
CA MET A 8 -7.93 -2.51 4.25
C MET A 8 -6.69 -2.96 3.47
N ILE A 9 -5.76 -2.05 3.20
CA ILE A 9 -4.50 -2.35 2.53
C ILE A 9 -3.60 -3.21 3.42
N ILE A 10 -3.40 -2.80 4.67
CA ILE A 10 -2.60 -3.55 5.65
C ILE A 10 -3.20 -4.95 5.84
N HIS A 11 -4.52 -5.05 6.03
CA HIS A 11 -5.22 -6.32 6.16
C HIS A 11 -5.04 -7.22 4.92
N SER A 12 -5.08 -6.65 3.72
CA SER A 12 -4.79 -7.40 2.48
C SER A 12 -3.35 -7.95 2.46
N GLY A 13 -2.38 -7.20 2.98
CA GLY A 13 -1.01 -7.66 3.18
C GLY A 13 -0.93 -8.82 4.18
N CYS A 14 -1.59 -8.68 5.33
CA CYS A 14 -1.67 -9.73 6.35
C CYS A 14 -2.26 -11.03 5.79
N MET A 15 -3.38 -10.95 5.09
CA MET A 15 -4.04 -12.13 4.48
C MET A 15 -3.17 -12.81 3.43
N THR A 16 -2.39 -12.02 2.67
CA THR A 16 -1.43 -12.56 1.71
C THR A 16 -0.32 -13.37 2.41
N SER A 17 0.12 -12.95 3.60
CA SER A 17 1.14 -13.69 4.36
C SER A 17 0.62 -15.01 4.94
N PHE A 18 -0.68 -15.11 5.26
CA PHE A 18 -1.28 -16.35 5.75
C PHE A 18 -1.63 -17.33 4.63
N SER A 19 -1.81 -16.85 3.40
CA SER A 19 -2.11 -17.70 2.26
C SER A 19 -0.94 -18.66 1.99
N ARG A 20 -1.17 -19.96 2.19
CA ARG A 20 -0.21 -21.05 1.96
C ARG A 20 0.25 -21.20 0.49
N SER A 21 -0.32 -20.43 -0.44
CA SER A 21 -0.07 -20.58 -1.89
C SER A 21 1.18 -19.84 -2.40
N THR A 22 2.14 -19.48 -1.55
CA THR A 22 3.49 -19.06 -1.99
C THR A 22 4.34 -20.28 -2.41
N SER A 23 3.70 -21.39 -2.81
CA SER A 23 4.34 -22.51 -3.47
C SER A 23 4.63 -22.10 -4.91
N THR A 24 5.89 -22.25 -5.29
CA THR A 24 6.62 -21.77 -6.47
C THR A 24 6.09 -22.23 -7.85
N GLU A 25 4.88 -22.82 -7.93
CA GLU A 25 4.43 -23.65 -9.06
C GLU A 25 3.37 -23.00 -9.98
N ALA A 26 2.94 -21.75 -9.75
CA ALA A 26 1.78 -21.20 -10.45
C ALA A 26 1.99 -19.82 -11.10
N SER A 27 3.21 -19.50 -11.53
CA SER A 27 3.63 -18.14 -11.93
C SER A 27 2.78 -17.46 -13.03
N SER A 28 2.23 -18.20 -14.00
CA SER A 28 1.45 -17.60 -15.12
C SER A 28 -0.07 -17.68 -14.98
N ARG A 29 -0.62 -18.81 -14.50
CA ARG A 29 -2.09 -18.96 -14.28
C ARG A 29 -2.60 -18.07 -13.14
N THR A 30 -1.73 -17.69 -12.22
CA THR A 30 -2.08 -16.88 -11.04
C THR A 30 -2.20 -15.38 -11.38
N PHE A 31 -1.42 -14.86 -12.33
CA PHE A 31 -1.49 -13.44 -12.72
C PHE A 31 -2.84 -13.08 -13.36
N PHE A 32 -3.32 -13.89 -14.31
CA PHE A 32 -4.65 -13.70 -14.92
C PHE A 32 -5.78 -13.84 -13.89
N GLY A 33 -5.68 -14.80 -12.96
CA GLY A 33 -6.64 -14.95 -11.87
C GLY A 33 -6.68 -13.72 -10.94
N ILE A 34 -5.52 -13.11 -10.68
CA ILE A 34 -5.39 -11.92 -9.84
C ILE A 34 -5.89 -10.66 -10.56
N ILE A 35 -5.55 -10.49 -11.85
CA ILE A 35 -6.14 -9.42 -12.67
C ILE A 35 -7.66 -9.57 -12.64
N LYS A 36 -8.20 -10.78 -12.86
CA LYS A 36 -9.64 -11.03 -12.83
C LYS A 36 -10.28 -10.69 -11.48
N ARG A 37 -9.62 -10.99 -10.36
CA ARG A 37 -10.11 -10.59 -9.02
C ARG A 37 -10.06 -9.08 -8.81
N ASN A 38 -9.03 -8.40 -9.31
CA ASN A 38 -8.93 -6.95 -9.20
C ASN A 38 -9.87 -6.21 -10.18
N LEU A 39 -10.28 -6.82 -11.29
CA LEU A 39 -11.28 -6.25 -12.21
C LEU A 39 -12.59 -5.93 -11.49
N GLY A 40 -13.01 -6.75 -10.51
CA GLY A 40 -14.19 -6.47 -9.70
C GLY A 40 -14.07 -5.15 -8.91
N LEU A 41 -12.88 -4.83 -8.40
CA LEU A 41 -12.61 -3.56 -7.71
C LEU A 41 -12.66 -2.38 -8.67
N PHE A 42 -12.08 -2.51 -9.87
CA PHE A 42 -12.16 -1.47 -10.88
C PHE A 42 -13.59 -1.24 -11.36
N LEU A 43 -14.36 -2.31 -11.57
CA LEU A 43 -15.77 -2.23 -11.92
C LEU A 43 -16.58 -1.50 -10.84
N LEU A 44 -16.35 -1.84 -9.57
CA LEU A 44 -16.98 -1.15 -8.44
C LEU A 44 -16.57 0.33 -8.39
N GLY A 45 -15.31 0.64 -8.70
CA GLY A 45 -14.81 2.00 -8.85
C GLY A 45 -15.54 2.77 -9.96
N ILE A 46 -15.79 2.15 -11.11
CA ILE A 46 -16.54 2.76 -12.22
C ILE A 46 -18.00 2.97 -11.83
N ILE A 47 -18.64 1.97 -11.20
CA ILE A 47 -20.03 2.09 -10.72
C ILE A 47 -20.17 3.24 -9.74
N ARG A 48 -19.24 3.37 -8.78
CA ARG A 48 -19.22 4.51 -7.85
C ARG A 48 -19.13 5.84 -8.59
N LEU A 49 -18.22 5.96 -9.56
CA LEU A 49 -18.04 7.19 -10.34
C LEU A 49 -19.32 7.57 -11.10
N LEU A 50 -19.95 6.60 -11.75
CA LEU A 50 -21.20 6.82 -12.47
C LEU A 50 -22.33 7.24 -11.51
N ALA A 51 -22.45 6.58 -10.36
CA ALA A 51 -23.46 6.89 -9.37
C ALA A 51 -23.30 8.30 -8.78
N THR A 52 -22.08 8.70 -8.41
CA THR A 52 -21.85 10.04 -7.86
C THR A 52 -22.05 11.14 -8.91
N THR A 53 -21.69 10.86 -10.17
CA THR A 53 -21.93 11.79 -11.28
C THR A 53 -23.41 11.93 -11.57
N ALA A 54 -24.18 10.83 -11.54
CA ALA A 54 -25.62 10.84 -11.78
C ALA A 54 -26.41 11.60 -10.70
N VAL A 55 -25.93 11.58 -9.45
CA VAL A 55 -26.55 12.27 -8.31
C VAL A 55 -25.98 13.69 -8.13
N SER A 56 -25.03 14.11 -8.98
CA SER A 56 -24.30 15.39 -8.86
C SER A 56 -23.75 15.63 -7.45
N TYR A 57 -23.23 14.57 -6.84
CA TYR A 57 -22.65 14.64 -5.50
C TYR A 57 -21.24 15.22 -5.57
N ASP A 58 -21.00 16.32 -4.85
CA ASP A 58 -19.68 16.95 -4.76
C ASP A 58 -18.74 16.08 -3.91
N VAL A 59 -17.89 15.32 -4.60
CA VAL A 59 -16.81 14.55 -3.98
C VAL A 59 -15.58 15.45 -3.85
N PRO A 60 -14.92 15.50 -2.68
CA PRO A 60 -13.68 16.26 -2.50
C PRO A 60 -12.58 15.74 -3.43
N VAL A 61 -12.16 16.59 -4.36
CA VAL A 61 -11.17 16.26 -5.40
C VAL A 61 -9.76 16.13 -4.81
N GLU A 62 -9.55 16.71 -3.64
CA GLU A 62 -8.30 16.69 -2.87
C GLU A 62 -8.01 15.32 -2.26
N GLU A 63 -9.01 14.43 -2.13
CA GLU A 63 -8.80 13.11 -1.53
C GLU A 63 -8.15 12.11 -2.50
N TYR A 64 -8.68 12.03 -3.73
CA TYR A 64 -8.26 11.04 -4.73
C TYR A 64 -8.11 11.64 -6.13
N GLY A 65 -8.89 12.65 -6.46
CA GLY A 65 -8.96 13.24 -7.80
C GLY A 65 -10.39 13.29 -8.34
N VAL A 66 -10.52 13.68 -9.60
CA VAL A 66 -11.82 13.93 -10.25
C VAL A 66 -12.53 12.63 -10.62
N HIS A 67 -11.81 11.67 -11.21
CA HIS A 67 -12.37 10.39 -11.67
C HIS A 67 -11.90 9.21 -10.84
N TRP A 68 -10.86 9.41 -10.04
CA TRP A 68 -10.24 8.40 -9.22
C TRP A 68 -10.95 8.25 -7.88
N ASN A 69 -10.96 7.03 -7.35
CA ASN A 69 -11.54 6.76 -6.04
C ASN A 69 -10.79 5.67 -5.29
N PHE A 70 -11.23 5.45 -4.05
CA PHE A 70 -10.70 4.43 -3.16
C PHE A 70 -10.57 3.04 -3.81
N PHE A 71 -11.58 2.56 -4.54
CA PHE A 71 -11.55 1.22 -5.13
C PHE A 71 -10.49 1.09 -6.23
N MET A 72 -10.30 2.15 -7.02
CA MET A 72 -9.24 2.20 -8.03
C MET A 72 -7.86 2.23 -7.39
N SER A 73 -7.65 3.03 -6.34
CA SER A 73 -6.41 3.02 -5.55
C SER A 73 -6.13 1.63 -4.98
N LEU A 74 -7.12 1.00 -4.35
CA LEU A 74 -6.98 -0.34 -3.77
C LEU A 74 -6.65 -1.40 -4.83
N GLY A 75 -7.30 -1.33 -5.99
CA GLY A 75 -7.04 -2.21 -7.13
C GLY A 75 -5.60 -2.06 -7.65
N MET A 76 -5.14 -0.81 -7.82
CA MET A 76 -3.77 -0.53 -8.24
C MET A 76 -2.73 -0.96 -7.20
N THR A 77 -2.98 -0.71 -5.91
CA THR A 77 -2.10 -1.18 -4.84
C THR A 77 -2.01 -2.70 -4.86
N LYS A 78 -3.13 -3.44 -4.96
CA LYS A 78 -3.08 -4.91 -5.00
C LYS A 78 -2.35 -5.46 -6.22
N LEU A 79 -2.54 -4.86 -7.40
CA LEU A 79 -1.80 -5.22 -8.61
C LEU A 79 -0.30 -4.93 -8.46
N GLY A 80 0.05 -3.73 -8.00
CA GLY A 80 1.43 -3.30 -7.78
C GLY A 80 2.14 -4.14 -6.73
N SER A 81 1.49 -4.40 -5.59
CA SER A 81 2.01 -5.27 -4.53
C SER A 81 2.20 -6.70 -5.01
N PHE A 82 1.30 -7.24 -5.83
CA PHE A 82 1.49 -8.58 -6.40
C PHE A 82 2.68 -8.61 -7.36
N TYR A 83 2.76 -7.66 -8.30
CA TYR A 83 3.89 -7.55 -9.22
C TYR A 83 5.21 -7.42 -8.45
N PHE A 84 5.25 -6.54 -7.46
CA PHE A 84 6.43 -6.33 -6.63
C PHE A 84 6.76 -7.58 -5.81
N LEU A 85 5.77 -8.30 -5.27
CA LEU A 85 6.00 -9.54 -4.54
C LEU A 85 6.55 -10.63 -5.47
N VAL A 86 6.02 -10.80 -6.69
CA VAL A 86 6.55 -11.75 -7.67
C VAL A 86 7.97 -11.39 -8.07
N MET A 87 8.23 -10.11 -8.37
CA MET A 87 9.57 -9.62 -8.69
C MET A 87 10.52 -9.81 -7.53
N THR A 88 10.09 -9.51 -6.30
CA THR A 88 10.90 -9.69 -5.09
C THR A 88 11.14 -11.17 -4.81
N LEU A 89 10.16 -12.04 -4.98
CA LEU A 89 10.32 -13.48 -4.77
C LEU A 89 11.26 -14.11 -5.79
N LEU A 90 11.22 -13.61 -7.03
CA LEU A 90 12.19 -13.93 -8.08
C LEU A 90 13.59 -13.41 -7.72
N LEU A 91 13.69 -12.18 -7.16
CA LEU A 91 14.94 -11.60 -6.64
C LEU A 91 15.46 -12.29 -5.37
N LEU A 92 14.59 -12.84 -4.51
CA LEU A 92 14.92 -13.53 -3.26
C LEU A 92 15.51 -14.93 -3.49
N THR A 93 15.46 -15.45 -4.72
CA THR A 93 16.32 -16.58 -5.10
C THR A 93 17.81 -16.18 -5.07
N VAL A 94 18.10 -14.89 -5.15
CA VAL A 94 19.44 -14.29 -5.16
C VAL A 94 19.74 -13.55 -3.84
N LEU A 95 18.72 -12.98 -3.18
CA LEU A 95 18.88 -12.14 -1.99
C LEU A 95 18.40 -12.84 -0.69
N PRO A 96 19.10 -12.65 0.45
CA PRO A 96 18.70 -13.25 1.71
C PRO A 96 17.35 -12.70 2.22
N ASP A 97 16.54 -13.57 2.85
CA ASP A 97 15.21 -13.25 3.42
C ASP A 97 15.18 -11.97 4.28
N ARG A 98 16.30 -11.62 4.93
CA ARG A 98 16.44 -10.41 5.76
C ARG A 98 16.28 -9.11 4.97
N MET A 99 16.59 -9.11 3.68
CA MET A 99 16.47 -7.93 2.82
C MET A 99 15.03 -7.61 2.43
N LEU A 100 14.10 -8.57 2.59
CA LEU A 100 12.68 -8.32 2.38
C LEU A 100 12.12 -7.27 3.35
N ALA A 101 12.68 -7.17 4.56
CA ALA A 101 12.31 -6.16 5.53
C ALA A 101 12.67 -4.74 5.10
N ALA A 102 13.65 -4.58 4.21
CA ALA A 102 14.09 -3.28 3.70
C ALA A 102 13.21 -2.76 2.55
N VAL A 103 12.43 -3.62 1.89
CA VAL A 103 11.56 -3.26 0.76
C VAL A 103 10.61 -2.08 1.05
N PRO A 104 9.75 -2.11 2.10
CA PRO A 104 8.83 -1.00 2.33
C PRO A 104 9.57 0.30 2.63
N LEU A 105 10.71 0.24 3.33
CA LEU A 105 11.56 1.40 3.59
C LEU A 105 12.18 1.94 2.29
N GLY A 106 12.65 1.05 1.41
CA GLY A 106 13.19 1.41 0.10
C GLY A 106 12.18 2.06 -0.84
N ILE A 107 10.88 1.88 -0.61
CA ILE A 107 9.82 2.57 -1.35
C ILE A 107 9.41 3.87 -0.64
N MET A 108 9.20 3.83 0.68
CA MET A 108 8.73 5.00 1.45
C MET A 108 9.77 6.12 1.51
N ILE A 109 11.04 5.80 1.80
CA ILE A 109 12.07 6.82 2.04
C ILE A 109 12.29 7.67 0.79
N PRO A 110 12.54 7.12 -0.42
CA PRO A 110 12.72 7.95 -1.61
C PRO A 110 11.49 8.79 -1.93
N LEU A 111 10.28 8.23 -1.75
CA LEU A 111 9.04 8.97 -2.00
C LEU A 111 8.89 10.17 -1.05
N GLU A 112 9.13 9.97 0.25
CA GLU A 112 9.06 11.03 1.26
C GLU A 112 10.13 12.10 1.01
N LEU A 113 11.35 11.68 0.63
CA LEU A 113 12.42 12.62 0.25
C LEU A 113 12.01 13.46 -0.96
N VAL A 114 11.41 12.87 -1.99
CA VAL A 114 10.90 13.62 -3.15
C VAL A 114 9.81 14.61 -2.71
N ILE A 115 8.86 14.19 -1.88
CA ILE A 115 7.79 15.07 -1.39
C ILE A 115 8.37 16.24 -0.61
N TYR A 116 9.36 15.97 0.26
CA TYR A 116 10.02 16.96 1.10
C TYR A 116 10.88 17.95 0.28
N TYR A 117 11.79 17.46 -0.56
CA TYR A 117 12.72 18.31 -1.31
C TYR A 117 12.02 19.19 -2.34
N PHE A 118 10.93 18.71 -2.94
CA PHE A 118 10.18 19.47 -3.93
C PHE A 118 9.00 20.26 -3.33
N ASP A 119 8.85 20.28 -2.00
CA ASP A 119 7.72 20.91 -1.28
C ASP A 119 6.37 20.56 -1.92
N MET A 120 6.22 19.28 -2.29
CA MET A 120 5.05 18.84 -3.05
C MET A 120 3.77 19.07 -2.26
N VAL A 121 3.79 19.04 -0.92
CA VAL A 121 2.61 19.34 -0.11
C VAL A 121 1.97 20.69 -0.47
N ARG A 122 2.76 21.73 -0.76
CA ARG A 122 2.24 23.08 -1.10
C ARG A 122 2.07 23.30 -2.60
N GLN A 123 2.96 22.71 -3.40
CA GLN A 123 2.95 22.89 -4.85
C GLN A 123 1.93 22.00 -5.55
N PHE A 124 1.71 20.80 -5.02
CA PHE A 124 0.92 19.77 -5.67
C PHE A 124 -0.55 20.17 -5.83
N PRO A 125 -1.25 20.76 -4.84
CA PRO A 125 -2.62 21.24 -5.03
C PRO A 125 -2.74 22.32 -6.11
N ARG A 126 -1.70 23.15 -6.32
CA ARG A 126 -1.67 24.27 -7.26
C ARG A 126 -1.52 23.84 -8.73
N ILE A 127 -1.14 22.59 -8.99
CA ILE A 127 -0.99 22.06 -10.35
C ILE A 127 -2.38 22.02 -11.01
N ALA A 128 -2.53 22.73 -12.14
CA ALA A 128 -3.76 22.77 -12.91
C ALA A 128 -4.20 21.37 -13.37
N ARG A 129 -5.51 21.09 -13.28
CA ARG A 129 -6.13 19.80 -13.63
C ARG A 129 -6.52 19.81 -15.12
N THR A 130 -5.53 19.75 -16.01
CA THR A 130 -5.74 19.86 -17.47
C THR A 130 -5.96 18.52 -18.16
N ASN A 131 -5.24 17.49 -17.72
CA ASN A 131 -5.27 16.14 -18.26
C ASN A 131 -5.85 15.13 -17.25
N VAL A 132 -6.28 13.96 -17.73
CA VAL A 132 -6.80 12.86 -16.88
C VAL A 132 -5.80 12.45 -15.80
N LEU A 133 -4.49 12.46 -16.10
CA LEU A 133 -3.44 12.18 -15.11
C LEU A 133 -3.38 13.26 -14.02
N THR A 134 -3.34 14.54 -14.43
CA THR A 134 -3.26 15.67 -13.50
C THR A 134 -4.54 15.86 -12.68
N ALA A 135 -5.69 15.40 -13.21
CA ALA A 135 -6.97 15.41 -12.51
C ALA A 135 -7.04 14.33 -11.40
N ASN A 136 -6.24 13.27 -11.51
CA ASN A 136 -6.20 12.12 -10.60
C ASN A 136 -4.85 11.99 -9.86
N LYS A 137 -4.07 13.07 -9.85
CA LYS A 137 -2.69 13.10 -9.37
C LYS A 137 -2.54 12.65 -7.92
N GLU A 138 -3.49 13.02 -7.05
CA GLU A 138 -3.50 12.67 -5.62
C GLU A 138 -3.57 11.16 -5.43
N GLY A 139 -4.54 10.51 -6.08
CA GLY A 139 -4.73 9.07 -6.02
C GLY A 139 -3.55 8.29 -6.59
N ILE A 140 -2.92 8.79 -7.66
CA ILE A 140 -1.78 8.12 -8.32
C ILE A 140 -0.52 8.19 -7.46
N ILE A 141 -0.18 9.37 -6.92
CA ILE A 141 1.02 9.53 -6.07
C ILE A 141 0.89 8.76 -4.76
N ALA A 142 -0.33 8.51 -4.27
CA ALA A 142 -0.55 7.70 -3.08
C ALA A 142 -0.27 6.19 -3.28
N ILE A 143 -0.18 5.68 -4.52
CA ILE A 143 -0.05 4.25 -4.81
C ILE A 143 1.24 3.63 -4.25
N PRO A 144 2.45 4.20 -4.45
CA PRO A 144 3.68 3.60 -3.95
C PRO A 144 3.70 3.51 -2.42
N ASN A 145 3.24 4.55 -1.73
CA ASN A 145 3.12 4.52 -0.28
C ASN A 145 2.12 3.45 0.20
N SER A 146 1.01 3.31 -0.53
CA SER A 146 0.02 2.25 -0.29
C SER A 146 0.61 0.85 -0.46
N ILE A 147 1.48 0.65 -1.46
CA ILE A 147 2.22 -0.61 -1.65
C ILE A 147 3.15 -0.88 -0.47
N SER A 148 3.83 0.13 0.07
CA SER A 148 4.64 -0.01 1.27
C SER A 148 3.82 -0.44 2.49
N MET A 149 2.65 0.16 2.72
CA MET A 149 1.74 -0.25 3.80
C MET A 149 1.31 -1.71 3.68
N PHE A 150 1.04 -2.17 2.45
CA PHE A 150 0.75 -3.58 2.20
C PHE A 150 1.92 -4.48 2.62
N PHE A 151 3.16 -4.12 2.24
CA PHE A 151 4.34 -4.90 2.60
C PHE A 151 4.63 -4.90 4.10
N ILE A 152 4.38 -3.78 4.80
CA ILE A 152 4.47 -3.71 6.26
C ILE A 152 3.51 -4.73 6.88
N GLY A 153 2.23 -4.75 6.47
CA GLY A 153 1.24 -5.72 6.96
C GLY A 153 1.67 -7.18 6.69
N TYR A 154 2.17 -7.45 5.48
CA TYR A 154 2.70 -8.75 5.10
C TYR A 154 3.88 -9.20 5.99
N LEU A 155 4.88 -8.34 6.18
CA LEU A 155 6.10 -8.64 6.94
C LEU A 155 5.84 -8.83 8.43
N VAL A 156 5.05 -7.94 9.03
CA VAL A 156 4.67 -8.04 10.45
C VAL A 156 3.94 -9.36 10.70
N THR A 157 3.02 -9.73 9.80
CA THR A 157 2.29 -11.00 9.91
C THR A 157 3.21 -12.20 9.77
N ARG A 158 4.14 -12.19 8.80
CA ARG A 158 5.14 -13.26 8.62
C ARG A 158 6.03 -13.41 9.85
N LEU A 159 6.45 -12.29 10.45
CA LEU A 159 7.24 -12.27 11.67
C LEU A 159 6.47 -12.88 12.85
N CYS A 160 5.24 -12.44 13.09
CA CYS A 160 4.37 -12.99 14.12
C CYS A 160 4.12 -14.49 13.93
N ALA A 161 3.88 -14.93 12.69
CA ALA A 161 3.67 -16.35 12.37
C ALA A 161 4.92 -17.20 12.66
N ASN A 162 6.12 -16.69 12.37
CA ASN A 162 7.37 -17.39 12.68
C ASN A 162 7.61 -17.49 14.19
N LEU A 163 7.38 -16.40 14.94
CA LEU A 163 7.49 -16.40 16.40
C LEU A 163 6.52 -17.40 17.06
N TYR A 164 5.28 -17.45 16.55
CA TYR A 164 4.27 -18.40 17.01
C TYR A 164 4.70 -19.86 16.76
N LYS A 165 5.26 -20.17 15.57
CA LYS A 165 5.74 -21.52 15.23
C LYS A 165 6.94 -21.97 16.06
N GLU A 166 7.88 -21.07 16.33
CA GLU A 166 9.07 -21.37 17.14
C GLU A 166 8.76 -21.51 18.65
N LYS A 167 7.49 -21.34 19.08
CA LYS A 167 7.07 -21.24 20.49
C LYS A 167 7.92 -20.24 21.30
N ARG A 168 8.54 -19.29 20.60
CA ARG A 168 9.47 -18.34 21.21
C ARG A 168 8.62 -17.25 21.84
N GLN A 169 8.70 -17.09 23.16
CA GLN A 169 8.10 -15.93 23.81
C GLN A 169 8.61 -14.67 23.11
N VAL A 170 7.67 -13.79 22.75
CA VAL A 170 8.01 -12.49 22.16
C VAL A 170 8.96 -11.80 23.12
N SER A 171 10.22 -11.62 22.72
CA SER A 171 11.19 -10.92 23.56
C SER A 171 10.63 -9.53 23.86
N SER A 172 10.67 -9.12 25.13
CA SER A 172 10.30 -7.79 25.58
C SER A 172 10.97 -6.68 24.75
N ALA A 173 12.12 -6.97 24.11
CA ALA A 173 12.81 -6.08 23.18
C ALA A 173 12.01 -5.76 21.91
N MET A 174 11.22 -6.70 21.35
CA MET A 174 10.39 -6.44 20.16
C MET A 174 9.18 -5.57 20.50
N VAL A 175 8.58 -5.80 21.67
CA VAL A 175 7.51 -4.94 22.20
C VAL A 175 8.07 -3.56 22.52
N ALA A 176 9.28 -3.48 23.09
CA ALA A 176 9.97 -2.23 23.35
C ALA A 176 10.34 -1.48 22.06
N LEU A 177 10.77 -2.17 21.00
CA LEU A 177 11.03 -1.56 19.68
C LEU A 177 9.75 -1.01 19.04
N GLY A 178 8.64 -1.75 19.12
CA GLY A 178 7.33 -1.27 18.71
C GLY A 178 6.88 -0.05 19.51
N TYR A 179 7.12 -0.07 20.83
CA TYR A 179 6.80 1.04 21.73
C TYR A 179 7.69 2.27 21.45
N VAL A 180 8.99 2.10 21.21
CA VAL A 180 9.91 3.17 20.82
C VAL A 180 9.50 3.77 19.49
N TYR A 181 9.15 2.96 18.49
CA TYR A 181 8.65 3.45 17.20
C TYR A 181 7.35 4.25 17.36
N PHE A 182 6.40 3.76 18.17
CA PHE A 182 5.15 4.47 18.47
C PHE A 182 5.38 5.79 19.23
N THR A 183 6.37 5.81 20.14
CA THR A 183 6.74 7.00 20.91
C THR A 183 7.45 8.03 20.03
N LEU A 184 8.30 7.59 19.11
CA LEU A 184 8.94 8.45 18.11
C LEU A 184 7.90 9.06 17.17
N LEU A 185 6.92 8.29 16.70
CA LEU A 185 5.82 8.81 15.88
C LEU A 185 5.01 9.90 16.61
N LYS A 186 4.74 9.73 17.92
CA LYS A 186 4.13 10.78 18.75
C LYS A 186 5.04 12.01 18.91
N LEU A 187 6.35 11.82 19.01
CA LEU A 187 7.29 12.92 19.12
C LEU A 187 7.37 13.77 17.83
N PHE A 188 7.19 13.13 16.67
CA PHE A 188 7.14 13.80 15.37
C PHE A 188 5.76 14.36 15.02
N SER A 189 4.67 13.88 15.63
CA SER A 189 3.33 14.46 15.45
C SER A 189 3.05 15.68 16.34
N VAL A 190 3.97 16.02 17.25
CA VAL A 190 3.87 17.20 18.13
C VAL A 190 4.94 18.21 17.72
N ARG A 191 4.70 18.91 16.62
CA ARG A 191 5.24 20.27 16.43
C ARG A 191 4.13 21.16 15.85
N PRO A 192 3.99 22.39 16.38
CA PRO A 192 2.85 23.28 16.14
C PRO A 192 2.72 23.76 14.70
#